data_AF-A0A957JFS6-F1
#
_entry.id   AF-A0A957JFS6-F1
#
_cell.length_a   1.000
_cell.length_b   1.000
_cell.length_c   1.000
_cell.angle_alpha   90.00
_cell.angle_beta   90.00
_cell.angle_gamma   90.00
#
_symmetry.space_group_name_H-M   'P 1'
#
loop_
_entity.id
_entity.type
_entity.pdbx_description
1 polymer ?
#
loop_
_entity_poly.entity_id
_entity_poly.type
_entity_poly.pdbx_seq_one_letter_code
_entity_poly.pdbx_strand_id
1 'polypeptide(L)'
;MSNPNNLLDKANELIADSGGGGGRWSKQKTALLLIHLAILLYTATHGISASLHFAGDSNWQLFGQIVGVVITEVTILAIYVLFALGYFTDTGEQIAAGATYALCFVIVALSSVVDATINAGGTIPAGGLLAWHLAYGLPLSPVLVGIGVTAMKGFSGDVWANIREKTTQREADKMAFDARIATEKAGIKTAQQVEALKLASQLQTAENMAKVWASDTVQRAIQSQALANLPALLASAGIEYEPGSDTRVSVNRPNHPTSDELWQSIFDSETRESDRQWRDAGDDAGSFRNGS
;
A
#
# COMPACT_ATOMS: atom_id res chain seq x y z
N MET A 1 -9.21 -9.77 -63.29
CA MET A 1 -8.93 -8.45 -62.68
C MET A 1 -9.57 -8.44 -61.30
N SER A 2 -8.79 -8.71 -60.25
CA SER A 2 -9.23 -8.74 -58.85
C SER A 2 -9.32 -7.30 -58.32
N ASN A 3 -10.45 -6.95 -57.71
CA ASN A 3 -10.72 -5.61 -57.19
C ASN A 3 -9.81 -5.32 -55.97
N PRO A 4 -8.86 -4.36 -56.05
CA PRO A 4 -7.83 -4.17 -55.02
C PRO A 4 -8.30 -3.46 -53.74
N ASN A 5 -9.60 -3.13 -53.63
CA ASN A 5 -10.13 -2.22 -52.59
C ASN A 5 -11.16 -2.85 -51.66
N ASN A 6 -11.29 -4.18 -51.61
CA ASN A 6 -12.19 -4.79 -50.64
C ASN A 6 -11.51 -4.79 -49.26
N LEU A 7 -11.61 -3.65 -48.57
CA LEU A 7 -11.11 -3.44 -47.21
C LEU A 7 -11.67 -4.49 -46.24
N LEU A 8 -12.84 -5.07 -46.54
CA LEU A 8 -13.42 -6.20 -45.82
C LEU A 8 -12.62 -7.49 -45.99
N ASP A 9 -12.04 -7.75 -47.16
CA ASP A 9 -11.21 -8.94 -47.38
C ASP A 9 -9.86 -8.78 -46.67
N LYS A 10 -9.25 -7.58 -46.72
CA LYS A 10 -8.03 -7.27 -45.95
C LYS A 10 -8.28 -7.24 -44.44
N ALA A 11 -9.44 -6.75 -43.99
CA ALA A 11 -9.82 -6.77 -42.58
C ALA A 11 -10.08 -8.20 -42.10
N ASN A 12 -10.71 -9.05 -42.91
CA ASN A 12 -10.89 -10.47 -42.60
C ASN A 12 -9.56 -11.24 -42.61
N GLU A 13 -8.62 -10.91 -43.50
CA GLU A 13 -7.26 -11.47 -43.50
C GLU A 13 -6.50 -11.03 -42.24
N LEU A 14 -6.58 -9.74 -41.87
CA LEU A 14 -5.96 -9.22 -40.66
C LEU A 14 -6.62 -9.78 -39.39
N ILE A 15 -7.93 -10.01 -39.36
CA ILE A 15 -8.64 -10.63 -38.23
C ILE A 15 -8.29 -12.13 -38.13
N ALA A 16 -8.12 -12.82 -39.27
CA ALA A 16 -7.64 -14.20 -39.31
C ALA A 16 -6.18 -14.34 -38.83
N ASP A 17 -5.35 -13.30 -39.03
CA ASP A 17 -3.96 -13.27 -38.57
C ASP A 17 -3.77 -12.66 -37.16
N SER A 18 -4.70 -11.84 -36.65
CA SER A 18 -4.51 -11.08 -35.40
C SER A 18 -5.47 -11.44 -34.25
N GLY A 19 -6.46 -12.31 -34.46
CA GLY A 19 -7.50 -12.58 -33.46
C GLY A 19 -7.64 -14.04 -33.06
N GLY A 20 -6.84 -14.49 -32.08
CA GLY A 20 -7.25 -15.47 -31.06
C GLY A 20 -7.65 -16.89 -31.49
N GLY A 21 -6.80 -17.87 -31.16
CA GLY A 21 -7.22 -19.19 -30.68
C GLY A 21 -7.93 -20.10 -31.68
N GLY A 22 -7.15 -20.88 -32.45
CA GLY A 22 -7.69 -22.01 -33.23
C GLY A 22 -7.07 -22.21 -34.62
N GLY A 23 -6.06 -21.42 -34.98
CA GLY A 23 -5.38 -21.54 -36.27
C GLY A 23 -4.54 -22.81 -36.37
N ARG A 24 -4.84 -23.66 -37.37
CA ARG A 24 -4.03 -24.81 -37.77
C ARG A 24 -2.55 -24.40 -37.76
N TRP A 25 -1.75 -25.09 -36.94
CA TRP A 25 -0.30 -24.95 -36.96
C TRP A 25 0.17 -25.04 -38.42
N SER A 26 1.04 -24.12 -38.84
CA SER A 26 1.61 -24.23 -40.19
C SER A 26 2.30 -25.60 -40.31
N LYS A 27 2.25 -26.22 -41.49
CA LYS A 27 2.87 -27.54 -41.71
C LYS A 27 4.33 -27.57 -41.25
N GLN A 28 5.03 -26.44 -41.37
CA GLN A 28 6.39 -26.25 -40.88
C GLN A 28 6.46 -26.29 -39.35
N LYS A 29 5.63 -25.53 -38.62
CA LYS A 29 5.60 -25.54 -37.15
C LYS A 29 5.24 -26.93 -36.62
N THR A 30 4.29 -27.63 -37.25
CA THR A 30 3.93 -29.01 -36.87
C THR A 30 5.09 -29.98 -37.11
N ALA A 31 5.75 -29.90 -38.26
CA ALA A 31 6.90 -30.75 -38.56
C ALA A 31 8.04 -30.52 -37.56
N LEU A 32 8.34 -29.27 -37.23
CA LEU A 32 9.37 -28.94 -36.24
C LEU A 32 8.98 -29.43 -34.83
N LEU A 33 7.71 -29.29 -34.43
CA LEU A 33 7.22 -29.83 -33.16
C LEU A 33 7.37 -31.36 -33.08
N LEU A 34 7.05 -32.08 -34.16
CA LEU A 34 7.20 -33.54 -34.20
C LEU A 34 8.66 -33.96 -34.11
N ILE A 35 9.56 -33.28 -34.82
CA ILE A 35 11.00 -33.50 -34.70
C ILE A 35 11.45 -33.23 -33.27
N HIS A 36 10.98 -32.14 -32.67
CA HIS A 36 11.32 -31.78 -31.31
C HIS A 36 10.85 -32.84 -30.31
N LEU A 37 9.59 -33.27 -30.41
CA LEU A 37 9.01 -34.32 -29.57
C LEU A 37 9.78 -35.64 -29.73
N ALA A 38 10.17 -36.02 -30.94
CA ALA A 38 10.97 -37.22 -31.17
C ALA A 38 12.34 -37.14 -30.47
N ILE A 39 12.98 -35.98 -30.50
CA ILE A 39 14.24 -35.73 -29.79
C ILE A 39 14.02 -35.84 -28.28
N LEU A 40 12.99 -35.19 -27.72
CA LEU A 40 12.72 -35.24 -26.28
C LEU A 40 12.36 -36.64 -25.79
N LEU A 41 11.62 -37.42 -26.59
CA LEU A 41 11.33 -38.82 -26.27
C LEU A 41 12.61 -39.66 -26.27
N TYR A 42 13.47 -39.47 -27.27
CA TYR A 42 14.78 -40.12 -27.31
C TYR A 42 15.59 -39.78 -26.06
N THR A 43 15.77 -38.50 -25.76
CA THR A 43 16.60 -38.07 -24.62
C THR A 43 16.01 -38.45 -23.26
N ALA A 44 14.69 -38.44 -23.11
CA ALA A 44 14.02 -38.89 -21.89
C ALA A 44 14.26 -40.38 -21.63
N THR A 45 14.17 -41.23 -22.67
CA THR A 45 14.45 -42.66 -22.52
C THR A 45 15.90 -42.93 -22.12
N HIS A 46 16.85 -42.23 -22.73
CA HIS A 46 18.26 -42.33 -22.36
C HIS A 46 18.52 -41.78 -20.96
N GLY A 47 17.90 -40.67 -20.55
CA GLY A 47 18.05 -40.12 -19.20
C GLY A 47 17.50 -41.01 -18.11
N ILE A 48 16.35 -41.65 -18.33
CA ILE A 48 15.78 -42.63 -17.40
C ILE A 48 16.68 -43.88 -17.31
N SER A 49 17.14 -44.39 -18.46
CA SER A 49 18.08 -45.52 -18.52
C SER A 49 19.36 -45.22 -17.74
N ALA A 50 20.02 -44.08 -17.98
CA ALA A 50 21.18 -43.62 -17.22
C ALA A 50 20.92 -43.56 -15.71
N SER A 51 19.75 -43.06 -15.30
CA SER A 51 19.36 -42.96 -13.89
C SER A 51 19.22 -44.35 -13.24
N LEU A 52 18.61 -45.30 -13.94
CA LEU A 52 18.46 -46.69 -13.48
C LEU A 52 19.82 -47.38 -13.29
N HIS A 53 20.77 -47.14 -14.21
CA HIS A 53 22.10 -47.73 -14.12
C HIS A 53 22.98 -47.10 -13.03
N PHE A 54 22.80 -45.81 -12.73
CA PHE A 54 23.66 -45.08 -11.78
C PHE A 54 23.15 -45.11 -10.33
N ALA A 55 21.84 -45.12 -10.09
CA ALA A 55 21.30 -44.90 -8.75
C ALA A 55 21.59 -46.02 -7.74
N GLY A 56 22.05 -47.19 -8.20
CA GLY A 56 22.83 -48.21 -7.46
C GLY A 56 22.19 -48.79 -6.21
N ASP A 57 21.94 -47.96 -5.20
CA ASP A 57 21.55 -48.36 -3.84
C ASP A 57 20.52 -47.42 -3.17
N SER A 58 20.09 -46.32 -3.80
CA SER A 58 19.15 -45.35 -3.20
C SER A 58 17.92 -45.09 -4.07
N ASN A 59 16.77 -45.66 -3.66
CA ASN A 59 15.48 -45.43 -4.33
C ASN A 59 15.08 -43.94 -4.36
N TRP A 60 15.46 -43.16 -3.34
CA TRP A 60 15.20 -41.72 -3.31
C TRP A 60 16.02 -40.95 -4.33
N GLN A 61 17.27 -41.35 -4.54
CA GLN A 61 18.12 -40.77 -5.55
C GLN A 61 17.61 -41.10 -6.95
N LEU A 62 17.23 -42.36 -7.20
CA LEU A 62 16.61 -42.78 -8.46
C LEU A 62 15.35 -41.98 -8.76
N PHE A 63 14.45 -41.86 -7.78
CA PHE A 63 13.22 -41.09 -7.92
C PHE A 63 13.51 -39.63 -8.26
N GLY A 64 14.41 -38.98 -7.51
CA GLY A 64 14.80 -37.59 -7.76
C GLY A 64 15.38 -37.38 -9.16
N GLN A 65 16.19 -38.33 -9.65
CA GLN A 65 16.75 -38.27 -11.01
C GLN A 65 15.67 -38.40 -12.08
N ILE A 66 14.77 -39.38 -11.96
CA ILE A 66 13.67 -39.58 -12.92
C ILE A 66 12.75 -38.36 -12.96
N VAL A 67 12.36 -37.84 -11.80
CA VAL A 67 11.56 -36.61 -11.69
C VAL A 67 12.28 -35.44 -12.35
N GLY A 68 13.59 -35.31 -12.11
CA GLY A 68 14.44 -34.32 -12.77
C GLY A 68 14.40 -34.38 -14.29
N VAL A 69 14.58 -35.59 -14.86
CA VAL A 69 14.47 -35.83 -16.31
C VAL A 69 13.09 -35.40 -16.82
N VAL A 70 12.01 -35.93 -16.22
CA VAL A 70 10.63 -35.65 -16.70
C VAL A 70 10.30 -34.17 -16.64
N ILE A 71 10.61 -33.48 -15.54
CA ILE A 71 10.33 -32.04 -15.40
C ILE A 71 11.13 -31.24 -16.43
N THR A 72 12.41 -31.57 -16.62
CA THR A 72 13.26 -30.88 -17.59
C THR A 72 12.73 -31.03 -19.01
N GLU A 73 12.36 -32.25 -19.42
CA GLU A 73 11.81 -32.56 -20.74
C GLU A 73 10.48 -31.85 -21.01
N VAL A 74 9.55 -31.91 -20.05
CA VAL A 74 8.27 -31.20 -20.14
C VAL A 74 8.48 -29.69 -20.23
N THR A 75 9.47 -29.17 -19.51
CA THR A 75 9.80 -27.73 -19.54
C THR A 75 10.35 -27.31 -20.88
N ILE A 76 11.30 -28.07 -21.47
CA ILE A 76 11.82 -27.79 -22.81
C ILE A 76 10.68 -27.78 -23.83
N LEU A 77 9.80 -28.79 -23.78
CA LEU A 77 8.63 -28.86 -24.65
C LEU A 77 7.70 -27.66 -24.46
N ALA A 78 7.41 -27.29 -23.21
CA ALA A 78 6.54 -26.16 -22.89
C ALA A 78 7.13 -24.84 -23.40
N ILE A 79 8.41 -24.57 -23.14
CA ILE A 79 9.10 -23.37 -23.63
C ILE A 79 9.08 -23.36 -25.17
N TYR A 80 9.38 -24.49 -25.81
CA TYR A 80 9.35 -24.61 -27.27
C TYR A 80 7.97 -24.27 -27.85
N VAL A 81 6.91 -24.86 -27.28
CA VAL A 81 5.52 -24.62 -27.71
C VAL A 81 5.12 -23.17 -27.48
N LEU A 82 5.40 -22.62 -26.30
CA LEU A 82 5.09 -21.22 -25.98
C LEU A 82 5.82 -20.25 -26.91
N PHE A 83 7.08 -20.54 -27.24
CA PHE A 83 7.87 -19.76 -28.19
C PHE A 83 7.29 -19.87 -29.61
N ALA A 84 6.95 -21.07 -30.08
CA ALA A 84 6.37 -21.30 -31.40
C ALA A 84 4.99 -20.66 -31.59
N LEU A 85 4.24 -20.51 -30.49
CA LEU A 85 2.93 -19.84 -30.44
C LEU A 85 3.04 -18.33 -30.22
N GLY A 86 4.25 -17.80 -29.95
CA GLY A 86 4.47 -16.36 -29.77
C GLY A 86 3.97 -15.81 -28.44
N TYR A 87 3.88 -16.65 -27.40
CA TYR A 87 3.47 -16.21 -26.06
C TYR A 87 4.52 -15.37 -25.34
N PHE A 88 5.79 -15.47 -25.73
CA PHE A 88 6.86 -14.62 -25.19
C PHE A 88 6.93 -13.32 -25.99
N THR A 89 6.26 -12.29 -25.49
CA THR A 89 6.13 -11.00 -26.22
C THR A 89 7.30 -10.06 -25.96
N ASP A 90 7.88 -10.11 -24.76
CA ASP A 90 8.94 -9.19 -24.35
C ASP A 90 10.34 -9.75 -24.60
N THR A 91 11.28 -8.89 -24.99
CA THR A 91 12.68 -9.28 -25.22
C THR A 91 13.32 -9.92 -23.98
N GLY A 92 13.04 -9.38 -22.78
CA GLY A 92 13.58 -9.93 -21.53
C GLY A 92 13.04 -11.33 -21.23
N GLU A 93 11.75 -11.54 -21.48
CA GLU A 93 11.10 -12.85 -21.34
C GLU A 93 11.65 -13.87 -22.35
N GLN A 94 11.85 -13.46 -23.61
CA GLN A 94 12.46 -14.30 -24.65
C GLN A 94 13.90 -14.70 -24.30
N ILE A 95 14.70 -13.77 -23.74
CA ILE A 95 16.08 -14.07 -23.30
C ILE A 95 16.05 -15.07 -22.13
N ALA A 96 15.20 -14.85 -21.13
CA ALA A 96 15.06 -15.76 -20.00
C ALA A 96 14.57 -17.15 -20.43
N ALA A 97 13.63 -17.21 -21.36
CA ALA A 97 13.15 -18.45 -21.96
C ALA A 97 14.25 -19.18 -22.73
N GLY A 98 14.99 -18.47 -23.58
CA GLY A 98 16.12 -19.03 -24.33
C GLY A 98 17.23 -19.56 -23.43
N ALA A 99 17.59 -18.82 -22.37
CA ALA A 99 18.59 -19.25 -21.40
C ALA A 99 18.14 -20.49 -20.61
N THR A 100 16.89 -20.49 -20.16
CA THR A 100 16.30 -21.63 -19.43
C THR A 100 16.25 -22.87 -20.33
N TYR A 101 15.81 -22.70 -21.58
CA TYR A 101 15.79 -23.76 -22.58
C TYR A 101 17.18 -24.33 -22.83
N ALA A 102 18.19 -23.48 -23.03
CA ALA A 102 19.57 -23.90 -23.28
C ALA A 102 20.15 -24.70 -22.09
N LEU A 103 19.90 -24.23 -20.86
CA LEU A 103 20.31 -24.94 -19.64
C LEU A 103 19.67 -26.34 -19.57
N CYS A 104 18.35 -26.42 -19.79
CA CYS A 104 17.63 -27.69 -19.78
C CYS A 104 18.16 -28.64 -20.88
N PHE A 105 18.39 -28.11 -22.08
CA PHE A 105 18.94 -28.87 -23.19
C PHE A 105 20.32 -29.47 -22.86
N VAL A 106 21.20 -28.71 -22.18
CA VAL A 106 22.50 -29.23 -21.73
C VAL A 106 22.33 -30.36 -20.72
N ILE A 107 21.44 -30.21 -19.73
CA ILE A 107 21.15 -31.26 -18.72
C ILE A 107 20.67 -32.55 -19.40
N VAL A 108 19.77 -32.41 -20.36
CA VAL A 108 19.20 -33.54 -21.11
C VAL A 108 20.25 -34.20 -22.03
N ALA A 109 21.08 -33.39 -22.70
CA ALA A 109 22.17 -33.89 -23.54
C ALA A 109 23.22 -34.65 -22.71
N LEU A 110 23.61 -34.14 -21.54
CA LEU A 110 24.52 -34.83 -20.62
C LEU A 110 23.96 -36.20 -20.20
N SER A 111 22.65 -36.30 -19.96
CA SER A 111 22.00 -37.56 -19.62
C SER A 111 22.10 -38.60 -20.76
N SER A 112 21.97 -38.14 -22.00
CA SER A 112 22.14 -39.01 -23.17
C SER A 112 23.59 -39.46 -23.37
N VAL A 113 24.56 -38.58 -23.09
CA VAL A 113 26.00 -38.92 -23.14
C VAL A 113 26.35 -39.94 -22.04
N VAL A 114 25.81 -39.79 -20.84
CA VAL A 114 25.95 -40.77 -19.75
C VAL A 114 25.49 -42.14 -20.24
N ASP A 115 24.26 -42.22 -20.72
CA ASP A 115 23.66 -43.49 -21.12
C ASP A 115 24.46 -44.16 -22.24
N ALA A 116 24.83 -43.39 -23.27
CA ALA A 116 25.68 -43.87 -24.35
C ALA A 116 27.03 -44.40 -23.85
N THR A 117 27.63 -43.75 -22.84
CA THR A 117 28.90 -44.19 -22.25
C THR A 117 28.75 -45.50 -21.50
N ILE A 118 27.70 -45.64 -20.68
CA ILE A 118 27.41 -46.87 -19.93
C ILE A 118 27.13 -48.02 -20.91
N ASN A 119 26.27 -47.80 -21.90
CA ASN A 119 25.87 -48.81 -22.89
C ASN A 119 27.01 -49.21 -23.84
N ALA A 120 28.02 -48.35 -24.02
CA ALA A 120 29.26 -48.70 -24.70
C ALA A 120 30.23 -49.54 -23.85
N GLY A 121 29.85 -49.89 -22.60
CA GLY A 121 30.72 -50.58 -21.64
C GLY A 121 31.76 -49.67 -20.98
N GLY A 122 31.63 -48.36 -21.15
CA GLY A 122 32.48 -47.37 -20.48
C GLY A 122 32.12 -47.21 -19.02
N THR A 123 33.11 -46.86 -18.20
CA THR A 123 32.90 -46.49 -16.79
C THR A 123 32.85 -44.98 -16.64
N ILE A 124 31.97 -44.49 -15.76
CA ILE A 124 31.89 -43.06 -15.47
C ILE A 124 32.94 -42.73 -14.40
N PRO A 125 33.90 -41.84 -14.68
CA PRO A 125 34.92 -41.48 -13.70
C PRO A 125 34.29 -40.85 -12.46
N ALA A 126 34.64 -41.36 -11.27
CA ALA A 126 34.25 -40.74 -10.02
C ALA A 126 34.79 -39.30 -9.93
N GLY A 127 33.90 -38.33 -9.67
CA GLY A 127 34.25 -36.91 -9.62
C GLY A 127 34.26 -36.18 -10.97
N GLY A 128 34.00 -36.88 -12.08
CA GLY A 128 33.83 -36.24 -13.39
C GLY A 128 32.50 -35.48 -13.51
N LEU A 129 32.38 -34.61 -14.52
CA LEU A 129 31.16 -33.84 -14.79
C LEU A 129 29.92 -34.74 -14.96
N LEU A 130 30.08 -35.89 -15.62
CA LEU A 130 29.00 -36.87 -15.83
C LEU A 130 28.54 -37.51 -14.52
N ALA A 131 29.46 -37.82 -13.60
CA ALA A 131 29.11 -38.35 -12.28
C ALA A 131 28.42 -37.28 -11.42
N TRP A 132 28.89 -36.03 -11.48
CA TRP A 132 28.26 -34.91 -10.78
C TRP A 132 26.85 -34.62 -11.30
N HIS A 133 26.67 -34.68 -12.62
CA HIS A 133 25.37 -34.53 -13.28
C HIS A 133 24.35 -35.55 -12.77
N LEU A 134 24.73 -36.83 -12.66
CA LEU A 134 23.83 -37.86 -12.16
C LEU A 134 23.57 -37.74 -10.65
N ALA A 135 24.61 -37.43 -9.86
CA ALA A 135 24.48 -37.32 -8.42
C ALA A 135 23.68 -36.09 -7.98
N TYR A 136 23.87 -34.95 -8.65
CA TYR A 136 23.34 -33.66 -8.20
C TYR A 136 22.60 -32.90 -9.29
N GLY A 137 23.10 -32.91 -10.53
CA GLY A 137 22.51 -32.16 -11.64
C GLY A 137 21.06 -32.55 -11.92
N LEU A 138 20.78 -33.85 -12.08
CA LEU A 138 19.43 -34.35 -12.34
C LEU A 138 18.48 -34.10 -11.14
N PRO A 139 18.81 -34.46 -9.89
CA PRO A 139 17.93 -34.16 -8.75
C PRO A 139 17.67 -32.67 -8.53
N LEU A 140 18.64 -31.79 -8.83
CA LEU A 140 18.48 -30.33 -8.69
C LEU A 140 17.79 -29.68 -9.88
N SER A 141 17.69 -30.36 -11.03
CA SER A 141 17.13 -29.79 -12.25
C SER A 141 15.72 -29.18 -12.09
N PRO A 142 14.77 -29.73 -11.30
CA PRO A 142 13.47 -29.10 -11.10
C PRO A 142 13.57 -27.71 -10.45
N VAL A 143 14.52 -27.52 -9.53
CA VAL A 143 14.73 -26.23 -8.86
C VAL A 143 15.32 -25.23 -9.83
N LEU A 144 16.32 -25.63 -10.62
CA LEU A 144 16.94 -24.78 -11.64
C LEU A 144 15.91 -24.34 -12.70
N VAL A 145 15.06 -25.28 -13.14
CA VAL A 145 13.92 -25.01 -14.01
C VAL A 145 12.96 -24.03 -13.37
N GLY A 146 12.58 -24.24 -12.11
CA GLY A 146 11.65 -23.36 -11.39
C GLY A 146 12.16 -21.92 -11.28
N ILE A 147 13.46 -21.73 -11.06
CA ILE A 147 14.11 -20.41 -11.10
C ILE A 147 13.98 -19.79 -12.49
N GLY A 148 14.27 -20.56 -13.55
CA GLY A 148 14.13 -20.11 -14.94
C GLY A 148 12.70 -19.68 -15.30
N VAL A 149 11.70 -20.48 -14.90
CA VAL A 149 10.28 -20.16 -15.09
C VAL A 149 9.87 -18.90 -14.32
N THR A 150 10.35 -18.75 -13.10
CA THR A 150 10.11 -17.54 -12.30
C THR A 150 10.74 -16.32 -12.95
N ALA A 151 11.96 -16.45 -13.49
CA ALA A 151 12.63 -15.38 -14.22
C ALA A 151 11.85 -14.96 -15.47
N MET A 152 11.38 -15.93 -16.28
CA MET A 152 10.50 -15.64 -17.43
C MET A 152 9.30 -14.79 -17.02
N LYS A 153 8.60 -15.19 -15.94
CA LYS A 153 7.45 -14.42 -15.46
C LYS A 153 7.85 -13.04 -14.92
N GLY A 154 8.97 -12.94 -14.20
CA GLY A 154 9.48 -11.69 -13.67
C GLY A 154 9.87 -10.66 -14.74
N PHE A 155 10.24 -11.13 -15.93
CA PHE A 155 10.53 -10.27 -17.09
C PHE A 155 9.32 -9.98 -17.99
N SER A 156 8.15 -10.56 -17.69
CA SER A 156 6.93 -10.25 -18.45
C SER A 156 6.47 -8.80 -18.20
N GLY A 157 6.13 -8.10 -19.28
CA GLY A 157 5.67 -6.72 -19.27
C GLY A 157 4.40 -6.53 -18.45
N ASP A 158 3.53 -7.54 -18.39
CA ASP A 158 2.33 -7.55 -17.55
C ASP A 158 2.65 -7.37 -16.06
N VAL A 159 3.74 -7.97 -15.58
CA VAL A 159 4.14 -7.84 -14.17
C VAL A 159 4.60 -6.42 -13.90
N TRP A 160 5.38 -5.83 -14.79
CA TRP A 160 5.82 -4.44 -14.68
C TRP A 160 4.68 -3.43 -14.81
N ALA A 161 3.72 -3.69 -15.70
CA ALA A 161 2.51 -2.88 -15.85
C ALA A 161 1.68 -2.91 -14.56
N ASN A 162 1.45 -4.10 -13.99
CA ASN A 162 0.74 -4.27 -12.72
C ASN A 162 1.47 -3.58 -11.55
N ILE A 163 2.80 -3.66 -11.48
CA ILE A 163 3.60 -2.98 -10.45
C ILE A 163 3.47 -1.46 -10.60
N ARG A 164 3.54 -0.95 -11.84
CA ARG A 164 3.41 0.47 -12.12
C ARG A 164 2.02 0.98 -11.75
N GLU A 165 0.98 0.27 -12.14
CA GLU A 165 -0.41 0.60 -11.80
C GLU A 165 -0.61 0.64 -10.28
N LYS A 166 -0.16 -0.38 -9.56
CA LYS A 166 -0.26 -0.42 -8.09
C LYS A 166 0.55 0.69 -7.41
N THR A 167 1.70 1.05 -7.97
CA THR A 167 2.51 2.18 -7.46
C THR A 167 1.78 3.50 -7.66
N THR A 168 1.22 3.74 -8.86
CA THR A 168 0.43 4.95 -9.15
C THR A 168 -0.83 5.04 -8.30
N GLN A 169 -1.55 3.93 -8.07
CA GLN A 169 -2.70 3.90 -7.16
C GLN A 169 -2.29 4.26 -5.72
N ARG A 170 -1.19 3.68 -5.22
CA ARG A 170 -0.67 4.03 -3.88
C ARG A 170 -0.27 5.49 -3.74
N GLU A 171 0.31 6.09 -4.79
CA GLU A 171 0.63 7.51 -4.79
C GLU A 171 -0.63 8.39 -4.77
N ALA A 172 -1.65 8.03 -5.55
CA ALA A 172 -2.94 8.72 -5.55
C ALA A 172 -3.65 8.64 -4.20
N ASP A 173 -3.68 7.46 -3.57
CA ASP A 173 -4.26 7.24 -2.24
C ASP A 173 -3.54 8.07 -1.18
N LYS A 174 -2.20 8.14 -1.25
CA LYS A 174 -1.40 8.97 -0.35
C LYS A 174 -1.72 10.45 -0.52
N MET A 175 -1.82 10.95 -1.76
CA MET A 175 -2.19 12.35 -2.02
C MET A 175 -3.60 12.67 -1.51
N ALA A 176 -4.56 11.76 -1.68
CA ALA A 176 -5.92 11.93 -1.16
C ALA A 176 -5.96 11.97 0.37
N PHE A 177 -5.16 11.13 1.03
CA PHE A 177 -5.01 11.14 2.49
C PHE A 177 -4.37 12.43 2.99
N ASP A 178 -3.27 12.88 2.36
CA ASP A 178 -2.59 14.13 2.73
C ASP A 178 -3.52 15.35 2.55
N ALA A 179 -4.35 15.37 1.50
CA ALA A 179 -5.35 16.40 1.29
C ALA A 179 -6.44 16.41 2.38
N ARG A 180 -6.87 15.24 2.86
CA ARG A 180 -7.82 15.13 3.99
C ARG A 180 -7.22 15.68 5.27
N ILE A 181 -6.00 15.28 5.62
CA ILE A 181 -5.29 15.81 6.80
C ILE A 181 -5.09 17.33 6.69
N ALA A 182 -4.73 17.85 5.52
CA ALA A 182 -4.57 19.28 5.32
C ALA A 182 -5.89 20.03 5.55
N THR A 183 -7.02 19.47 5.09
CA THR A 183 -8.35 20.04 5.29
C THR A 183 -8.76 20.00 6.76
N GLU A 184 -8.55 18.89 7.45
CA GLU A 184 -8.81 18.78 8.90
C GLU A 184 -7.96 19.77 9.70
N LYS A 185 -6.66 19.89 9.38
CA LYS A 185 -5.78 20.88 10.01
C LYS A 185 -6.25 22.31 9.75
N ALA A 186 -6.73 22.61 8.55
CA ALA A 186 -7.31 23.91 8.24
C ALA A 186 -8.59 24.16 9.07
N GLY A 187 -9.46 23.16 9.19
CA GLY A 187 -10.66 23.21 10.03
C GLY A 187 -10.35 23.50 11.50
N ILE A 188 -9.37 22.80 12.07
CA ILE A 188 -8.91 23.03 13.44
C ILE A 188 -8.37 24.46 13.60
N LYS A 189 -7.54 24.93 12.67
CA LYS A 189 -7.02 26.31 12.71
C LYS A 189 -8.14 27.35 12.62
N THR A 190 -9.14 27.13 11.77
CA THR A 190 -10.29 28.05 11.70
C THR A 190 -11.12 28.03 12.97
N ALA A 191 -11.32 26.87 13.61
CA ALA A 191 -12.01 26.77 14.89
C ALA A 191 -11.26 27.54 15.99
N GLN A 192 -9.94 27.36 16.08
CA GLN A 192 -9.07 28.10 17.01
C GLN A 192 -9.13 29.61 16.77
N GLN A 193 -9.15 30.06 15.51
CA GLN A 193 -9.27 31.48 15.18
C GLN A 193 -10.64 32.06 15.56
N VAL A 194 -11.72 31.31 15.32
CA VAL A 194 -13.08 31.73 15.70
C VAL A 194 -13.21 31.84 17.22
N GLU A 195 -12.62 30.90 17.97
CA GLU A 195 -12.62 30.93 19.43
C GLU A 195 -11.82 32.13 19.98
N ALA A 196 -10.62 32.37 19.44
CA ALA A 196 -9.84 33.56 19.79
C ALA A 196 -10.58 34.88 19.48
N LEU A 197 -11.31 34.93 18.36
CA LEU A 197 -12.16 36.08 18.00
C LEU A 197 -13.35 36.25 18.96
N LYS A 198 -14.01 35.16 19.37
CA LYS A 198 -15.08 35.21 20.37
C LYS A 198 -14.56 35.76 21.68
N LEU A 199 -13.42 35.26 22.17
CA LEU A 199 -12.80 35.74 23.40
C LEU A 199 -12.49 37.24 23.30
N ALA A 200 -11.82 37.65 22.22
CA ALA A 200 -11.49 39.06 21.98
C ALA A 200 -12.74 39.96 21.94
N SER A 201 -13.84 39.48 21.31
CA SER A 201 -15.10 40.22 21.25
C SER A 201 -15.79 40.34 22.60
N GLN A 202 -15.74 39.28 23.43
CA GLN A 202 -16.30 39.30 24.78
C GLN A 202 -15.51 40.27 25.67
N LEU A 203 -14.18 40.25 25.58
CA LEU A 203 -13.31 41.18 26.29
C LEU A 203 -13.58 42.63 25.88
N GLN A 204 -13.68 42.92 24.59
CA GLN A 204 -14.01 44.26 24.10
C GLN A 204 -15.41 44.71 24.55
N THR A 205 -16.37 43.80 24.58
CA THR A 205 -17.72 44.08 25.07
C THR A 205 -17.71 44.37 26.57
N ALA A 206 -16.97 43.59 27.36
CA ALA A 206 -16.80 43.81 28.79
C ALA A 206 -16.11 45.14 29.07
N GLU A 207 -15.08 45.50 28.30
CA GLU A 207 -14.39 46.79 28.43
C GLU A 207 -15.32 47.97 28.09
N ASN A 208 -16.10 47.86 27.02
CA ASN A 208 -17.09 48.86 26.65
C ASN A 208 -18.20 48.97 27.69
N MET A 209 -18.68 47.85 28.23
CA MET A 209 -19.64 47.86 29.33
C MET A 209 -19.05 48.51 30.58
N ALA A 210 -17.81 48.18 30.96
CA ALA A 210 -17.14 48.82 32.09
C ALA A 210 -17.03 50.35 31.89
N LYS A 211 -16.69 50.82 30.68
CA LYS A 211 -16.68 52.25 30.33
C LYS A 211 -18.07 52.88 30.43
N VAL A 212 -19.12 52.22 29.97
CA VAL A 212 -20.50 52.69 30.07
C VAL A 212 -20.96 52.72 31.53
N TRP A 213 -20.64 51.70 32.32
CA TRP A 213 -20.95 51.65 33.76
C TRP A 213 -20.18 52.71 34.56
N ALA A 214 -18.96 53.05 34.15
CA ALA A 214 -18.17 54.13 34.74
C ALA A 214 -18.64 55.54 34.28
N SER A 215 -19.54 55.63 33.30
CA SER A 215 -20.03 56.92 32.82
C SER A 215 -20.86 57.65 33.88
N ASP A 216 -20.68 58.97 33.94
CA ASP A 216 -21.38 59.82 34.91
C ASP A 216 -22.91 59.69 34.84
N THR A 217 -23.46 59.40 33.66
CA THR A 217 -24.90 59.29 33.43
C THR A 217 -25.46 58.03 34.07
N VAL A 218 -24.77 56.88 33.91
CA VAL A 218 -25.16 55.61 34.54
C VAL A 218 -24.90 55.65 36.04
N GLN A 219 -23.77 56.22 36.47
CA GLN A 219 -23.47 56.41 37.90
C GLN A 219 -24.50 57.30 38.58
N ARG A 220 -24.95 58.39 37.94
CA ARG A 220 -26.03 59.24 38.48
C ARG A 220 -27.36 58.50 38.52
N ALA A 221 -27.69 57.69 37.52
CA ALA A 221 -28.90 56.87 37.53
C ALA A 221 -28.87 55.85 38.68
N ILE A 222 -27.75 55.13 38.84
CA ILE A 222 -27.53 54.18 39.94
C ILE A 222 -27.61 54.91 41.30
N GLN A 223 -26.98 56.07 41.45
CA GLN A 223 -27.07 56.88 42.66
C GLN A 223 -28.50 57.33 42.93
N SER A 224 -29.24 57.79 41.92
CA SER A 224 -30.63 58.20 42.07
C SER A 224 -31.55 57.04 42.47
N GLN A 225 -31.31 55.85 41.92
CA GLN A 225 -32.09 54.66 42.21
C GLN A 225 -31.70 54.04 43.56
N ALA A 226 -30.43 54.11 43.94
CA ALA A 226 -29.96 53.75 45.28
C ALA A 226 -30.53 54.70 46.34
N LEU A 227 -30.57 56.01 46.07
CA LEU A 227 -31.22 57.00 46.94
C LEU A 227 -32.74 56.80 47.03
N ALA A 228 -33.40 56.47 45.92
CA ALA A 228 -34.83 56.20 45.91
C ALA A 228 -35.21 54.92 46.68
N ASN A 229 -34.35 53.89 46.64
CA ASN A 229 -34.54 52.63 47.36
C ASN A 229 -33.88 52.60 48.75
N LEU A 230 -33.18 53.67 49.13
CA LEU A 230 -32.48 53.79 50.41
C LEU A 230 -33.38 53.56 51.63
N PRO A 231 -34.64 54.06 51.66
CA PRO A 231 -35.55 53.79 52.78
C PRO A 231 -35.89 52.30 52.93
N ALA A 232 -36.09 51.59 51.81
CA ALA A 232 -36.37 50.16 51.82
C ALA A 232 -35.15 49.33 52.25
N LEU A 233 -33.94 49.72 51.82
CA LEU A 233 -32.69 49.10 52.23
C LEU A 233 -32.39 49.33 53.72
N LEU A 234 -32.58 50.55 54.23
CA LEU A 234 -32.41 50.87 55.65
C LEU A 234 -33.45 50.15 56.53
N ALA A 235 -34.71 50.06 56.09
CA ALA A 235 -35.74 49.29 56.77
C ALA A 235 -35.40 47.79 56.80
N SER A 236 -34.84 47.22 55.73
CA SER A 236 -34.38 45.83 55.70
C SER A 236 -33.19 45.54 56.62
N ALA A 237 -32.40 46.56 56.96
CA ALA A 237 -31.30 46.50 57.91
C ALA A 237 -31.73 46.84 59.36
N GLY A 238 -33.02 47.05 59.62
CA GLY A 238 -33.57 47.33 60.95
C GLY A 238 -33.38 48.77 61.44
N ILE A 239 -33.10 49.71 60.54
CA ILE A 239 -32.88 51.13 60.87
C ILE A 239 -34.14 51.91 60.48
N GLU A 240 -34.85 52.49 61.46
CA GLU A 240 -35.97 53.40 61.23
C GLU A 240 -35.48 54.74 60.67
N TYR A 241 -36.00 55.13 59.51
CA TYR A 241 -35.63 56.37 58.83
C TYR A 241 -36.69 57.46 59.09
N GLU A 242 -36.30 58.54 59.78
CA GLU A 242 -37.16 59.69 60.07
C GLU A 242 -36.91 60.80 59.02
N PRO A 243 -37.93 61.26 58.26
CA PRO A 243 -37.71 62.20 57.16
C PRO A 243 -37.35 63.59 57.70
N GLY A 244 -36.11 64.04 57.47
CA GLY A 244 -35.65 65.39 57.85
C GLY A 244 -34.27 65.47 58.50
N SER A 245 -33.61 64.34 58.77
CA SER A 245 -32.23 64.33 59.27
C SER A 245 -31.23 64.42 58.10
N ASP A 246 -30.40 65.45 58.13
CA ASP A 246 -29.39 65.79 57.12
C ASP A 246 -28.24 64.75 57.14
N THR A 247 -28.54 63.56 56.63
CA THR A 247 -27.62 62.42 56.63
C THR A 247 -26.82 62.45 55.33
N ARG A 248 -25.62 63.03 55.37
CA ARG A 248 -24.68 62.95 54.25
C ARG A 248 -24.13 61.52 54.14
N VAL A 249 -24.77 60.71 53.32
CA VAL A 249 -24.27 59.38 52.93
C VAL A 249 -23.10 59.57 51.97
N SER A 250 -21.87 59.31 52.42
CA SER A 250 -20.75 59.10 51.49
C SER A 250 -20.84 57.68 50.94
N VAL A 251 -21.20 57.56 49.66
CA VAL A 251 -21.10 56.28 48.95
C VAL A 251 -19.61 56.02 48.76
N ASN A 252 -19.06 55.10 49.54
CA ASN A 252 -17.71 54.60 49.32
C ASN A 252 -17.71 53.91 47.94
N ARG A 253 -16.92 54.42 46.99
CA ARG A 253 -16.80 53.79 45.67
C ARG A 253 -16.27 52.37 45.88
N PRO A 254 -16.93 51.31 45.39
CA PRO A 254 -16.26 50.03 45.33
C PRO A 254 -14.99 50.20 44.48
N ASN A 255 -13.85 49.72 44.97
CA ASN A 255 -12.67 49.57 44.13
C ASN A 255 -13.08 48.65 42.98
N HIS A 256 -13.24 49.21 41.79
CA HIS A 256 -13.39 48.40 40.59
C HIS A 256 -12.11 47.59 40.42
N PRO A 257 -12.20 46.27 40.17
CA PRO A 257 -11.00 45.50 39.85
C PRO A 257 -10.33 46.18 38.65
N THR A 258 -9.01 46.37 38.75
CA THR A 258 -8.25 46.94 37.64
C THR A 258 -8.32 45.97 36.46
N SER A 259 -8.05 46.46 35.24
CA SER A 259 -7.97 45.62 34.05
C SER A 259 -7.16 44.34 34.32
N ASP A 260 -6.07 44.48 35.06
CA ASP A 260 -5.09 43.43 35.31
C ASP A 260 -5.64 42.31 36.21
N GLU A 261 -6.49 42.63 37.19
CA GLU A 261 -7.16 41.64 38.05
C GLU A 261 -8.24 40.87 37.28
N LEU A 262 -8.96 41.54 36.37
CA LEU A 262 -9.91 40.89 35.46
C LEU A 262 -9.18 39.95 34.50
N TRP A 263 -8.06 40.38 33.91
CA TRP A 263 -7.23 39.56 33.03
C TRP A 263 -6.73 38.30 33.73
N GLN A 264 -6.20 38.40 34.95
CA GLN A 264 -5.75 37.22 35.71
C GLN A 264 -6.88 36.23 35.96
N SER A 265 -8.07 36.69 36.34
CA SER A 265 -9.21 35.79 36.59
C SER A 265 -9.70 35.05 35.35
N ILE A 266 -9.64 35.70 34.17
CA ILE A 266 -10.08 35.13 32.90
C ILE A 266 -9.03 34.11 32.40
N PHE A 267 -7.74 34.45 32.43
CA PHE A 267 -6.66 33.52 32.06
C PHE A 267 -6.62 32.28 32.98
N ASP A 268 -6.85 32.45 34.29
CA ASP A 268 -6.92 31.33 35.24
C ASP A 268 -8.14 30.43 35.00
N SER A 269 -9.22 30.96 34.42
CA SER A 269 -10.40 30.18 34.07
C SER A 269 -10.23 29.40 32.77
N GLU A 270 -9.64 30.02 31.73
CA GLU A 270 -9.41 29.36 30.43
C GLU A 270 -8.33 28.28 30.51
N THR A 271 -7.26 28.51 31.26
CA THR A 271 -6.21 27.50 31.46
C THR A 271 -6.77 26.23 32.10
N ARG A 272 -7.65 26.38 33.10
CA ARG A 272 -8.33 25.26 33.77
C ARG A 272 -9.30 24.51 32.87
N GLU A 273 -9.95 25.19 31.92
CA GLU A 273 -10.87 24.56 30.96
C GLU A 273 -10.10 23.84 29.86
N SER A 274 -9.01 24.42 29.36
CA SER A 274 -8.12 23.77 28.39
C SER A 274 -7.48 22.51 28.98
N ASP A 275 -7.01 22.57 30.23
CA ASP A 275 -6.40 21.43 30.92
C ASP A 275 -7.41 20.29 31.14
N ARG A 276 -8.70 20.58 31.29
CA ARG A 276 -9.76 19.55 31.35
C ARG A 276 -10.00 18.91 29.99
N GLN A 277 -10.13 19.70 28.93
CA GLN A 277 -10.34 19.17 27.58
C GLN A 277 -9.20 18.28 27.09
N TRP A 278 -7.94 18.63 27.41
CA TRP A 278 -6.79 17.79 27.07
C TRP A 278 -6.77 16.48 27.86
N ARG A 279 -7.28 16.48 29.10
CA ARG A 279 -7.38 15.27 29.94
C ARG A 279 -8.45 14.32 29.42
N ASP A 280 -9.62 14.85 29.07
CA ASP A 280 -10.72 14.06 28.54
C ASP A 280 -10.39 13.46 27.16
N ALA A 281 -9.69 14.20 26.29
CA ALA A 281 -9.24 13.71 24.99
C ALA A 281 -8.15 12.62 25.09
N GLY A 282 -7.35 12.61 26.17
CA GLY A 282 -6.33 11.60 26.43
C GLY A 282 -6.91 10.27 26.92
N ASP A 283 -7.97 10.33 27.73
CA ASP A 283 -8.65 9.15 28.27
C ASP A 283 -9.45 8.41 27.19
N ASP A 284 -10.05 9.12 26.24
CA ASP A 284 -10.75 8.52 25.10
C ASP A 284 -9.80 7.78 24.14
N ALA A 285 -8.56 8.27 23.96
CA ALA A 285 -7.55 7.60 23.14
C ALA A 285 -7.00 6.30 23.77
N GLY A 286 -7.09 6.14 25.10
CA GLY A 286 -6.71 4.92 25.81
C GLY A 286 -7.73 3.78 25.69
N SER A 287 -9.00 4.10 25.42
CA SER A 287 -10.09 3.11 25.34
C SER A 287 -10.08 2.25 24.07
N PHE A 288 -9.44 2.72 22.99
CA PHE A 288 -9.33 1.96 21.73
C PHE A 288 -8.23 0.89 21.73
N ARG A 289 -7.38 0.81 22.77
CA ARG A 289 -6.20 -0.07 22.76
C ARG A 289 -6.36 -1.42 23.50
N ASN A 290 -7.52 -1.69 24.10
CA ASN A 290 -7.76 -2.90 24.90
C ASN A 290 -8.94 -3.78 24.41
N GLY A 291 -9.25 -3.75 23.12
CA GLY A 291 -10.39 -4.48 22.55
C GLY A 291 -10.09 -5.24 21.25
N SER A 292 -9.03 -6.05 21.22
CA SER A 292 -8.87 -7.27 20.37
C SER A 292 -7.44 -7.81 20.43
#